data_AF-A0A5B1KYK5-F1
#
_entry.id   AF-A0A5B1KYK5-F1
#
_cell.length_a   1.000
_cell.length_b   1.000
_cell.length_c   1.000
_cell.angle_alpha   90.00
_cell.angle_beta   90.00
_cell.angle_gamma   90.00
#
_symmetry.space_group_name_H-M   'P 1'
#
loop_
_entity.id
_entity.type
_entity.pdbx_description
1 polymer ?
#
loop_
_entity_poly.entity_id
_entity_poly.type
_entity_poly.pdbx_seq_one_letter_code
_entity_poly.pdbx_strand_id
1 'polypeptide(L)'
;SFGQSSGLKDDLVVDDDVGQKKRLAFLDLLLESSQSGVAISDEEIKEQVDTIMFEGHDTTAAGSSFFLSMMGIHQDIQDKVIEELDQIFGDSDRPVTFQDTLEMKYLERCLMETLRLYPPVPIIARQVNQEITLPSNGKKIPQFSPDGRVFQVEYAAKAVENSGTVIGLRGKDGVVFAVEKLITSKLYE
;
A
#
# COMPACT_ATOMS: atom_id res chain seq x y z
N SER A 1 -17.03 10.40 -8.33
CA SER A 1 -17.01 10.23 -6.89
C SER A 1 -17.40 8.79 -6.58
N PHE A 2 -16.43 7.98 -6.15
CA PHE A 2 -16.68 6.65 -5.62
C PHE A 2 -17.11 6.82 -4.15
N GLY A 3 -18.41 6.70 -3.87
CA GLY A 3 -18.91 6.68 -2.50
C GLY A 3 -20.27 7.33 -2.35
N GLN A 4 -21.32 6.51 -2.24
CA GLN A 4 -22.55 6.96 -1.59
C GLN A 4 -22.25 7.07 -0.09
N SER A 5 -22.32 8.27 0.47
CA SER A 5 -22.04 8.56 1.90
C SER A 5 -23.20 8.25 2.84
N SER A 6 -24.33 7.77 2.32
CA SER A 6 -25.52 7.52 3.14
C SER A 6 -25.29 6.38 4.12
N GLY A 7 -24.99 6.73 5.38
CA GLY A 7 -24.90 5.80 6.51
C GLY A 7 -23.49 5.50 7.04
N LEU A 8 -22.43 6.10 6.49
CA LEU A 8 -21.09 5.99 7.08
C LEU A 8 -20.91 7.03 8.18
N LYS A 9 -20.56 6.59 9.40
CA LYS A 9 -20.11 7.48 10.47
C LYS A 9 -18.76 8.07 10.10
N ASP A 10 -18.58 9.33 10.43
CA ASP A 10 -17.34 10.05 10.19
C ASP A 10 -16.30 9.71 11.25
N ASP A 11 -15.28 8.95 10.87
CA ASP A 11 -14.19 8.56 11.77
C ASP A 11 -13.27 9.76 12.13
N LEU A 12 -13.40 10.89 11.43
CA LEU A 12 -12.65 12.13 11.71
C LEU A 12 -13.32 12.99 12.78
N VAL A 13 -14.57 12.67 13.15
CA VAL A 13 -15.29 13.36 14.23
C VAL A 13 -15.13 12.55 15.51
N VAL A 14 -14.45 13.14 16.50
CA VAL A 14 -14.35 12.58 17.85
C VAL A 14 -15.67 12.84 18.58
N ASP A 15 -16.67 12.00 18.36
CA ASP A 15 -17.92 12.05 19.13
C ASP A 15 -17.87 11.03 20.28
N ASP A 16 -18.09 11.50 21.51
CA ASP A 16 -18.29 10.65 22.69
C ASP A 16 -19.71 10.07 22.64
N ASP A 17 -19.90 9.11 21.73
CA ASP A 17 -21.21 8.55 21.39
C ASP A 17 -21.66 7.57 22.48
N VAL A 18 -22.14 8.11 23.62
CA VAL A 18 -22.67 7.34 24.75
C VAL A 18 -23.90 6.54 24.30
N GLY A 19 -23.73 5.22 24.16
CA GLY A 19 -24.83 4.29 23.88
C GLY A 19 -24.89 3.69 22.48
N GLN A 20 -23.96 4.04 21.58
CA GLN A 20 -23.84 3.41 20.25
C GLN A 20 -22.70 2.38 20.21
N LYS A 21 -22.83 1.33 19.39
CA LYS A 21 -21.76 0.32 19.21
C LYS A 21 -20.53 1.02 18.61
N LYS A 22 -19.46 1.14 19.40
CA LYS A 22 -18.21 1.78 19.00
C LYS A 22 -17.62 1.05 17.80
N ARG A 23 -17.25 1.80 16.75
CA ARG A 23 -16.47 1.24 15.65
C ARG A 23 -15.08 0.91 16.19
N LEU A 24 -14.69 -0.36 16.08
CA LEU A 24 -13.42 -0.84 16.62
C LEU A 24 -12.28 -0.42 15.68
N ALA A 25 -11.14 -0.06 16.26
CA ALA A 25 -9.90 0.04 15.49
C ALA A 25 -9.52 -1.34 14.95
N PHE A 26 -8.64 -1.38 13.94
CA PHE A 26 -8.26 -2.63 13.27
C PHE A 26 -7.77 -3.72 14.26
N LEU A 27 -6.89 -3.35 15.20
CA LEU A 27 -6.40 -4.26 16.23
C LEU A 27 -7.54 -4.75 17.16
N ASP A 28 -8.38 -3.84 17.62
CA ASP A 28 -9.51 -4.18 18.50
C ASP A 28 -10.48 -5.15 17.80
N LEU A 29 -10.68 -4.98 16.48
CA LEU A 29 -11.51 -5.88 15.67
C LEU A 29 -10.90 -7.29 15.55
N LEU A 30 -9.57 -7.40 15.41
CA LEU A 30 -8.89 -8.70 15.41
C LEU A 30 -8.99 -9.39 16.79
N LEU A 31 -8.84 -8.63 17.87
CA LEU A 31 -8.96 -9.15 19.23
C LEU A 31 -10.39 -9.61 19.55
N GLU A 32 -11.42 -8.83 19.20
CA GLU A 32 -12.82 -9.23 19.38
C GLU A 32 -13.17 -10.47 18.54
N SER A 33 -12.62 -10.58 17.33
CA SER A 33 -12.85 -11.72 16.43
C SER A 33 -12.25 -13.02 16.97
N SER A 34 -11.04 -12.97 17.53
CA SER A 34 -10.39 -14.11 18.21
C SER A 34 -11.22 -14.61 19.40
N GLN A 35 -11.81 -13.68 20.17
CA GLN A 35 -12.67 -14.02 21.31
C GLN A 35 -14.07 -14.51 20.90
N SER A 36 -14.55 -14.14 19.71
CA SER A 36 -15.89 -14.48 19.19
C SER A 36 -15.95 -15.82 18.44
N GLY A 37 -14.90 -16.64 18.52
CA GLY A 37 -14.87 -17.99 17.95
C GLY A 37 -14.24 -18.11 16.56
N VAL A 38 -13.64 -17.04 16.02
CA VAL A 38 -12.73 -17.16 14.89
C VAL A 38 -11.38 -17.64 15.45
N ALA A 39 -10.86 -18.76 14.96
CA ALA A 39 -9.54 -19.26 15.36
C ALA A 39 -8.44 -18.42 14.70
N ILE A 40 -8.17 -17.24 15.27
CA ILE A 40 -6.99 -16.44 14.96
C ILE A 40 -6.12 -16.43 16.22
N SER A 41 -4.92 -16.99 16.08
CA SER A 41 -3.91 -17.02 17.14
C SER A 41 -3.30 -15.64 17.37
N ASP A 42 -2.75 -15.40 18.56
CA ASP A 42 -2.05 -14.16 18.88
C ASP A 42 -0.88 -13.88 17.91
N GLU A 43 -0.24 -14.93 17.41
CA GLU A 43 0.85 -14.82 16.43
C GLU A 43 0.34 -14.37 15.07
N GLU A 44 -0.77 -14.93 14.58
CA GLU A 44 -1.42 -14.45 13.35
C GLU A 44 -1.91 -13.00 13.50
N ILE A 45 -2.48 -12.61 14.65
CA ILE A 45 -2.86 -11.22 14.90
C ILE A 45 -1.64 -10.31 14.79
N LYS A 46 -0.54 -10.68 15.42
CA LYS A 46 0.70 -9.90 15.38
C LYS A 46 1.23 -9.79 13.95
N GLU A 47 1.28 -10.88 13.19
CA GLU A 47 1.72 -10.87 11.79
C GLU A 47 0.85 -9.97 10.91
N GLN A 48 -0.48 -10.01 11.09
CA GLN A 48 -1.40 -9.14 10.34
C GLN A 48 -1.21 -7.66 10.70
N VAL A 49 -1.01 -7.36 11.98
CA VAL A 49 -0.76 -5.99 12.44
C VAL A 49 0.56 -5.48 11.89
N ASP A 50 1.64 -6.27 11.99
CA ASP A 50 2.97 -5.91 11.48
C ASP A 50 2.91 -5.67 9.96
N THR A 51 2.21 -6.53 9.22
CA THR A 51 2.03 -6.40 7.77
C THR A 51 1.28 -5.11 7.40
N ILE A 52 0.11 -4.87 7.99
CA ILE A 52 -0.73 -3.71 7.64
C ILE A 52 -0.06 -2.39 8.04
N MET A 53 0.60 -2.35 9.19
CA MET A 53 1.32 -1.15 9.64
C MET A 53 2.48 -0.82 8.70
N PHE A 54 3.27 -1.83 8.30
CA PHE A 54 4.41 -1.62 7.41
C PHE A 54 3.97 -1.25 5.98
N GLU A 55 3.08 -2.05 5.39
CA GLU A 55 2.60 -1.84 4.03
C GLU A 55 1.82 -0.52 3.89
N GLY A 56 1.02 -0.16 4.90
CA GLY A 56 0.24 1.07 4.90
C GLY A 56 1.08 2.33 5.12
N HIS A 57 2.13 2.26 5.95
CA HIS A 57 2.96 3.40 6.28
C HIS A 57 3.85 3.84 5.11
N ASP A 58 4.70 2.93 4.62
CA ASP A 58 5.76 3.30 3.66
C ASP A 58 5.18 3.72 2.30
N THR A 59 4.11 3.04 1.86
CA THR A 59 3.44 3.38 0.61
C THR A 59 2.74 4.75 0.68
N THR A 60 2.08 5.05 1.80
CA THR A 60 1.41 6.33 2.03
C THR A 60 2.41 7.47 2.18
N ALA A 61 3.51 7.26 2.90
CA ALA A 61 4.58 8.24 3.08
C ALA A 61 5.23 8.60 1.73
N ALA A 62 5.54 7.60 0.89
CA ALA A 62 6.06 7.81 -0.45
C ALA A 62 5.04 8.54 -1.34
N GLY A 63 3.78 8.11 -1.35
CA GLY A 63 2.71 8.76 -2.13
C GLY A 63 2.52 10.24 -1.76
N SER A 64 2.52 10.54 -0.46
CA SER A 64 2.39 11.91 0.07
C SER A 64 3.61 12.76 -0.29
N SER A 65 4.82 12.19 -0.20
CA SER A 65 6.06 12.87 -0.56
C SER A 65 6.10 13.25 -2.04
N PHE A 66 5.69 12.34 -2.94
CA PHE A 66 5.57 12.64 -4.36
C PHE A 66 4.52 13.70 -4.63
N PHE A 67 3.36 13.63 -3.96
CA PHE A 67 2.30 14.61 -4.14
C PHE A 67 2.76 16.01 -3.74
N LEU A 68 3.39 16.15 -2.57
CA LEU A 68 3.94 17.43 -2.11
C LEU A 68 5.04 17.95 -3.06
N SER A 69 5.88 17.05 -3.58
CA SER A 69 6.89 17.42 -4.58
C SER A 69 6.25 17.97 -5.86
N MET A 70 5.17 17.33 -6.33
CA MET A 70 4.42 17.78 -7.51
C MET A 70 3.75 19.14 -7.27
N MET A 71 3.18 19.37 -6.09
CA MET A 71 2.62 20.68 -5.75
C MET A 71 3.70 21.77 -5.66
N GLY A 72 4.88 21.43 -5.12
CA GLY A 72 6.03 22.35 -5.07
C GLY A 72 6.54 22.76 -6.46
N ILE A 73 6.50 21.84 -7.44
CA ILE A 73 6.97 22.11 -8.82
C ILE A 73 5.89 22.81 -9.66
N HIS A 74 4.62 22.52 -9.43
CA HIS A 74 3.49 23.03 -10.20
C HIS A 74 2.64 24.01 -9.37
N GLN A 75 3.19 25.20 -9.12
CA GLN A 75 2.55 26.24 -8.31
C GLN A 75 1.17 26.65 -8.84
N ASP A 76 0.97 26.68 -10.16
CA ASP A 76 -0.33 26.98 -10.79
C ASP A 76 -1.41 25.92 -10.53
N ILE A 77 -1.00 24.69 -10.24
CA ILE A 77 -1.87 23.59 -9.82
C ILE A 77 -2.10 23.66 -8.32
N GLN A 78 -1.05 23.93 -7.54
CA GLN A 78 -1.16 24.13 -6.09
C GLN A 78 -2.15 25.25 -5.75
N ASP A 79 -2.10 26.38 -6.45
CA ASP A 79 -3.02 27.51 -6.25
C ASP A 79 -4.48 27.10 -6.43
N LYS A 80 -4.77 26.23 -7.42
CA LYS A 80 -6.14 25.71 -7.66
C LYS A 80 -6.58 24.72 -6.58
N VAL A 81 -5.65 23.94 -6.03
CA VAL A 81 -5.94 23.07 -4.88
C VAL A 81 -6.26 23.92 -3.66
N ILE A 82 -5.50 24.99 -3.42
CA ILE A 82 -5.78 25.94 -2.32
C ILE A 82 -7.13 26.62 -2.53
N GLU A 83 -7.42 27.09 -3.75
CA GLU A 83 -8.72 27.69 -4.07
C GLU A 83 -9.90 26.71 -3.81
N GLU A 84 -9.75 25.43 -4.15
CA GLU A 84 -10.75 24.41 -3.83
C GLU A 84 -10.93 24.25 -2.31
N LEU A 85 -9.83 24.22 -1.54
CA LEU A 85 -9.89 24.11 -0.08
C LEU A 85 -10.52 25.36 0.56
N ASP A 86 -10.17 26.56 0.08
CA ASP A 86 -10.76 27.82 0.53
C ASP A 86 -12.26 27.87 0.26
N GLN A 87 -12.73 27.29 -0.86
CA GLN A 87 -14.17 27.17 -1.15
C GLN A 87 -14.90 26.21 -0.20
N ILE A 88 -14.22 25.17 0.29
CA ILE A 88 -14.80 24.17 1.22
C ILE A 88 -14.81 24.67 2.66
N PHE A 89 -13.71 25.30 3.11
CA PHE A 89 -13.52 25.66 4.52
C PHE A 89 -13.72 27.15 4.81
N GLY A 90 -13.48 28.05 3.84
CA GLY A 90 -13.51 29.49 4.04
C GLY A 90 -12.63 29.91 5.23
N ASP A 91 -13.17 30.72 6.13
CA ASP A 91 -12.49 31.16 7.36
C ASP A 91 -12.64 30.18 8.54
N SER A 92 -13.08 28.93 8.30
CA SER A 92 -13.36 27.97 9.37
C SER A 92 -12.13 27.17 9.77
N ASP A 93 -11.78 27.22 11.06
CA ASP A 93 -10.75 26.36 11.67
C ASP A 93 -11.30 25.00 12.16
N ARG A 94 -12.49 24.59 11.70
CA ARG A 94 -13.07 23.32 12.14
C ARG A 94 -12.22 22.14 11.63
N PRO A 95 -12.22 21.00 12.35
CA PRO A 95 -11.63 19.77 11.82
C PRO A 95 -12.26 19.35 10.48
N VAL A 96 -11.44 18.73 9.64
CA VAL A 96 -11.87 18.10 8.39
C VAL A 96 -12.81 16.94 8.71
N THR A 97 -13.93 16.87 8.01
CA THR A 97 -14.90 15.77 8.07
C THR A 97 -14.75 14.87 6.85
N PHE A 98 -15.21 13.62 6.95
CA PHE A 98 -15.22 12.70 5.81
C PHE A 98 -16.01 13.28 4.62
N GLN A 99 -17.10 14.00 4.90
CA GLN A 99 -17.92 14.61 3.86
C GLN A 99 -17.15 15.70 3.07
N ASP A 100 -16.23 16.43 3.71
CA ASP A 100 -15.37 17.40 3.03
C ASP A 100 -14.45 16.73 2.02
N THR A 101 -13.93 15.54 2.35
CA THR A 101 -13.02 14.80 1.46
C THR A 101 -13.68 14.41 0.14
N LEU A 102 -15.02 14.25 0.12
CA LEU A 102 -15.78 13.98 -1.10
C LEU A 102 -15.94 15.22 -2.00
N GLU A 103 -15.77 16.42 -1.44
CA GLU A 103 -15.80 17.68 -2.17
C GLU A 103 -14.41 18.12 -2.67
N MET A 104 -13.32 17.55 -2.14
CA MET A 104 -11.91 17.78 -2.56
C MET A 104 -11.57 17.14 -3.94
N LYS A 105 -12.38 17.41 -4.96
CA LYS A 105 -12.35 16.71 -6.26
C LYS A 105 -11.11 17.04 -7.09
N TYR A 106 -10.61 18.27 -7.05
CA TYR A 106 -9.40 18.70 -7.74
C TYR A 106 -8.16 18.18 -7.04
N LEU A 107 -8.10 18.25 -5.71
CA LEU A 107 -7.06 17.62 -4.91
C LEU A 107 -6.99 16.11 -5.17
N GLU A 108 -8.13 15.40 -5.16
CA GLU A 108 -8.19 13.97 -5.48
C GLU A 108 -7.61 13.68 -6.88
N ARG A 109 -7.99 14.47 -7.89
CA ARG A 109 -7.44 14.33 -9.25
C ARG A 109 -5.93 14.53 -9.29
N CYS A 110 -5.40 15.52 -8.57
CA CYS A 110 -3.97 15.78 -8.49
C CYS A 110 -3.22 14.64 -7.79
N LEU A 111 -3.79 14.09 -6.72
CA LEU A 111 -3.27 12.91 -6.03
C LEU A 111 -3.25 11.69 -6.96
N MET A 112 -4.36 11.43 -7.67
CA MET A 112 -4.45 10.31 -8.61
C MET A 112 -3.47 10.44 -9.78
N GLU A 113 -3.27 11.65 -10.29
CA GLU A 113 -2.27 11.90 -11.34
C GLU A 113 -0.84 11.70 -10.82
N THR A 114 -0.58 12.10 -9.58
CA THR A 114 0.70 11.82 -8.91
C THR A 114 0.92 10.31 -8.79
N LEU A 115 -0.07 9.54 -8.34
CA LEU A 115 0.04 8.09 -8.21
C LEU A 115 0.14 7.38 -9.58
N ARG A 116 -0.42 7.97 -10.64
CA ARG A 116 -0.27 7.48 -12.02
C ARG A 116 1.18 7.63 -12.52
N LEU A 117 1.83 8.74 -12.19
CA LEU A 117 3.20 9.05 -12.61
C LEU A 117 4.26 8.40 -11.70
N TYR A 118 4.01 8.40 -10.40
CA TYR A 118 4.93 7.96 -9.34
C TYR A 118 4.22 6.99 -8.40
N PRO A 119 3.87 5.77 -8.87
CA PRO A 119 3.25 4.77 -8.02
C PRO A 119 4.24 4.31 -6.94
N PRO A 120 3.89 4.37 -5.63
CA PRO A 120 4.75 3.88 -4.55
C PRO A 120 5.17 2.41 -4.71
N VAL A 121 4.28 1.59 -5.29
CA VAL A 121 4.54 0.18 -5.61
C VAL A 121 4.49 0.00 -7.14
N PRO A 122 5.62 0.17 -7.85
CA PRO A 122 5.64 0.16 -9.32
C PRO A 122 5.59 -1.25 -9.94
N ILE A 123 5.80 -2.30 -9.15
CA ILE A 123 5.90 -3.68 -9.63
C ILE A 123 5.11 -4.60 -8.69
N ILE A 124 4.25 -5.43 -9.27
CA ILE A 124 3.59 -6.55 -8.57
C ILE A 124 4.05 -7.83 -9.26
N ALA A 125 4.76 -8.68 -8.53
CA ALA A 125 5.22 -9.97 -9.02
C ALA A 125 4.19 -11.08 -8.74
N ARG A 126 4.21 -12.11 -9.59
CA ARG A 126 3.43 -13.34 -9.42
C ARG A 126 4.33 -14.53 -9.73
N GLN A 127 4.21 -15.58 -8.93
CA GLN A 127 4.84 -16.87 -9.20
C GLN A 127 3.84 -17.80 -9.90
N VAL A 128 4.33 -18.52 -10.91
CA VAL A 128 3.53 -19.49 -11.67
C VAL A 128 3.65 -20.85 -10.99
N ASN A 129 2.53 -21.36 -10.48
CA ASN A 129 2.48 -22.65 -9.78
C ASN A 129 2.14 -23.84 -10.69
N GLN A 130 1.76 -23.58 -11.93
CA GLN A 130 1.45 -24.57 -12.96
C GLN A 130 1.58 -23.93 -14.34
N GLU A 131 1.85 -24.71 -15.39
CA GLU A 131 1.95 -24.18 -16.75
C GLU A 131 0.70 -23.38 -17.16
N ILE A 132 0.90 -22.16 -17.65
CA ILE A 132 -0.18 -21.27 -18.09
C ILE A 132 -0.03 -21.01 -19.59
N THR A 133 -1.12 -21.11 -20.34
CA THR A 133 -1.15 -20.69 -21.74
C THR A 133 -1.65 -19.25 -21.83
N LEU A 134 -0.83 -18.36 -22.38
CA LEU A 134 -1.20 -16.96 -22.56
C LEU A 134 -2.33 -16.82 -23.58
N PRO A 135 -3.48 -16.21 -23.22
CA PRO A 135 -4.59 -16.00 -24.17
C PRO A 135 -4.20 -15.13 -25.37
N SER A 136 -3.22 -14.24 -25.19
CA SER A 136 -2.82 -13.26 -26.21
C SER A 136 -2.08 -13.86 -27.40
N ASN A 137 -1.35 -14.97 -27.22
CA ASN A 137 -0.51 -15.54 -28.27
C ASN A 137 -0.33 -17.07 -28.19
N GLY A 138 -1.02 -17.75 -27.28
CA GLY A 138 -0.93 -19.20 -27.10
C GLY A 138 0.41 -19.70 -26.56
N LYS A 139 1.34 -18.81 -26.16
CA LYS A 139 2.62 -19.22 -25.58
C LYS A 139 2.40 -19.79 -24.19
N LYS A 140 3.09 -20.88 -23.90
CA LYS A 140 3.12 -21.53 -22.60
C LYS A 140 4.19 -20.88 -21.71
N ILE A 141 3.81 -20.51 -20.49
CA ILE A 141 4.71 -20.09 -19.42
C ILE A 141 4.86 -21.29 -18.49
N PRO A 142 5.98 -22.03 -18.56
CA PRO A 142 6.21 -23.18 -17.70
C PRO A 142 6.59 -22.75 -16.28
N GLN A 143 6.32 -23.60 -15.29
CA GLN A 143 6.80 -23.44 -13.91
C GLN A 143 8.31 -23.74 -13.80
N PHE A 144 8.81 -24.63 -14.66
CA PHE A 144 10.20 -25.07 -14.67
C PHE A 144 10.95 -24.51 -15.88
N SER A 145 12.24 -24.29 -15.70
CA SER A 145 13.19 -24.04 -16.80
C SER A 145 13.26 -25.25 -17.74
N PRO A 146 13.73 -25.07 -19.00
CA PRO A 146 13.85 -26.18 -19.97
C PRO A 146 14.68 -27.37 -19.46
N ASP A 147 15.59 -27.13 -18.52
CA ASP A 147 16.44 -28.11 -17.85
C ASP A 147 15.85 -28.66 -16.53
N GLY A 148 14.56 -28.43 -16.27
CA GLY A 148 13.81 -29.03 -15.15
C GLY A 148 14.11 -28.43 -13.77
N ARG A 149 14.93 -27.37 -13.70
CA ARG A 149 15.15 -26.59 -12.47
C ARG A 149 14.04 -25.55 -12.32
N VAL A 150 13.72 -25.14 -11.11
CA VAL A 150 12.90 -23.94 -10.97
C VAL A 150 13.71 -22.75 -11.49
N PHE A 151 13.06 -21.79 -12.17
CA PHE A 151 13.74 -20.65 -12.76
C PHE A 151 14.66 -19.97 -11.74
N GLN A 152 15.83 -19.47 -12.17
CA GLN A 152 16.78 -18.72 -11.33
C GLN A 152 16.14 -17.58 -10.52
N VAL A 153 14.95 -17.13 -10.93
CA VAL A 153 14.07 -16.22 -10.19
C VAL A 153 13.76 -16.73 -8.78
N GLU A 154 13.60 -18.03 -8.55
CA GLU A 154 13.37 -18.58 -7.20
C GLU A 154 14.60 -18.44 -6.32
N TYR A 155 15.80 -18.66 -6.85
CA TYR A 155 17.04 -18.46 -6.09
C TYR A 155 17.27 -16.97 -5.80
N ALA A 156 16.94 -16.10 -6.77
CA ALA A 156 16.98 -14.66 -6.58
C ALA A 156 15.94 -14.20 -5.57
N ALA A 157 14.71 -14.70 -5.62
CA ALA A 157 13.64 -14.39 -4.66
C ALA A 157 13.99 -14.87 -3.25
N LYS A 158 14.50 -16.10 -3.11
CA LYS A 158 15.01 -16.62 -1.84
C LYS A 158 16.16 -15.76 -1.29
N ALA A 159 17.02 -15.26 -2.17
CA ALA A 159 18.12 -14.39 -1.77
C ALA A 159 17.64 -12.97 -1.38
N VAL A 160 16.56 -12.49 -2.02
CA VAL A 160 15.86 -11.23 -1.69
C VAL A 160 15.13 -11.35 -0.34
N GLU A 161 14.35 -12.41 -0.13
CA GLU A 161 13.62 -12.69 1.11
C GLU A 161 14.55 -12.80 2.34
N ASN A 162 15.74 -13.37 2.14
CA ASN A 162 16.73 -13.51 3.21
C ASN A 162 17.66 -12.29 3.36
N SER A 163 17.36 -11.17 2.70
CA SER A 163 18.19 -9.96 2.71
C SER A 163 17.42 -8.76 3.26
N GLY A 164 18.11 -7.89 4.00
CA GLY A 164 17.51 -6.65 4.52
C GLY A 164 17.41 -5.54 3.46
N THR A 165 18.28 -5.55 2.45
CA THR A 165 18.31 -4.54 1.38
C THR A 165 18.62 -5.17 0.03
N VAL A 166 17.88 -4.74 -0.99
CA VAL A 166 18.00 -5.22 -2.37
C VAL A 166 18.07 -4.06 -3.35
N ILE A 167 19.01 -4.13 -4.29
CA ILE A 167 19.15 -3.19 -5.40
C ILE A 167 18.91 -3.95 -6.71
N GLY A 168 17.90 -3.54 -7.46
CA GLY A 168 17.62 -4.03 -8.81
C GLY A 168 18.18 -3.09 -9.88
N LEU A 169 19.04 -3.59 -10.76
CA LEU A 169 19.53 -2.88 -11.94
C LEU A 169 18.89 -3.45 -13.20
N ARG A 170 18.08 -2.64 -13.88
CA ARG A 170 17.44 -2.99 -15.15
C ARG A 170 18.38 -2.69 -16.32
N GLY A 171 18.83 -3.74 -17.01
CA GLY A 171 19.52 -3.65 -18.30
C GLY A 171 18.56 -3.77 -19.49
N LYS A 172 19.13 -3.78 -20.69
CA LYS A 172 18.38 -3.91 -21.96
C LYS A 172 17.63 -5.24 -22.06
N ASP A 173 18.23 -6.31 -21.55
CA ASP A 173 17.76 -7.69 -21.75
C ASP A 173 17.48 -8.44 -20.42
N GLY A 174 17.45 -7.74 -19.28
CA GLY A 174 17.19 -8.38 -17.99
C GLY A 174 17.29 -7.44 -16.80
N VAL A 175 17.01 -7.98 -15.61
CA VAL A 175 17.15 -7.29 -14.32
C VAL A 175 18.12 -8.07 -13.47
N VAL A 176 19.12 -7.39 -12.91
CA VAL A 176 20.09 -7.95 -11.96
C VAL A 176 19.71 -7.47 -10.57
N PHE A 177 19.47 -8.40 -9.64
CA PHE A 177 19.30 -8.08 -8.23
C PHE A 177 20.62 -8.30 -7.49
N ALA A 178 21.10 -7.26 -6.82
CA ALA A 178 22.14 -7.35 -5.80
C ALA A 178 21.44 -7.33 -4.43
N VAL A 179 21.73 -8.33 -3.61
CA VAL A 179 21.10 -8.50 -2.29
C VAL A 179 22.17 -8.46 -1.21
N GLU A 180 21.88 -7.82 -0.09
CA GLU A 180 22.73 -7.86 1.08
C GLU A 180 22.65 -9.25 1.73
N LYS A 181 23.80 -9.91 1.92
CA LYS A 181 23.85 -11.16 2.68
C LYS A 181 24.01 -10.85 4.17
N LEU A 182 22.93 -10.96 4.94
CA LEU A 182 22.98 -10.88 6.39
C LEU A 182 23.82 -12.04 6.95
N ILE A 183 25.00 -11.71 7.50
CA ILE A 183 25.85 -12.68 8.21
C ILE A 183 25.50 -12.59 9.69
N THR A 184 24.76 -13.58 10.20
CA THR A 184 24.57 -13.75 11.64
C THR A 184 25.88 -14.25 12.26
N SER A 185 26.44 -13.46 13.17
CA SER A 185 27.62 -13.87 13.94
C SER A 185 27.23 -14.95 14.94
N LYS A 186 28.09 -15.97 15.10
CA LYS A 186 27.95 -17.02 16.13
C LYS A 186 27.99 -16.49 17.58
N LEU A 187 28.15 -15.19 17.77
CA LEU A 187 28.14 -14.51 19.07
C LEU A 187 26.75 -14.00 19.48
N TYR A 188 25.72 -14.20 18.64
CA TYR A 188 24.34 -13.80 18.90
C TYR A 188 23.39 -14.99 19.25
N GLU A 189 23.93 -16.17 19.53
CA GLU A 189 23.26 -17.27 20.25
C GLU A 189 23.81 -17.37 21.69
#